data_AF-A0A377ZP22-F1
#
_entry.id   AF-A0A377ZP22-F1
#
_cell.length_a   1.000
_cell.length_b   1.000
_cell.length_c   1.000
_cell.angle_alpha   90.00
_cell.angle_beta   90.00
_cell.angle_gamma   90.00
#
_symmetry.space_group_name_H-M   'P 1'
#
loop_
_entity.id
_entity.type
_entity.pdbx_description
1 polymer ?
#
loop_
_entity_poly.entity_id
_entity_poly.type
_entity_poly.pdbx_seq_one_letter_code
_entity_poly.pdbx_strand_id
1 'polypeptide(L)' 'MNDIFSMISLVQAGVGFALLPGRMKKVYEKDVQLLKLAEPYQMRQLISIVYSHHRERDADLLALAAEGRMYARSINR' A
#
# COMPACT_ATOMS: atom_id res chain seq x y z
N MET A 1 4.13 -9.30 16.34
CA MET A 1 4.02 -8.06 15.54
C MET A 1 3.97 -8.46 14.09
N ASN A 2 2.85 -8.30 13.39
CA ASN A 2 2.76 -8.77 11.99
C ASN A 2 2.00 -7.83 11.05
N ASP A 3 1.62 -6.65 11.52
CA ASP A 3 0.95 -5.65 10.71
C ASP A 3 1.74 -4.32 10.76
N ILE A 4 1.58 -3.54 9.69
CA ILE A 4 2.32 -2.30 9.48
C ILE A 4 1.92 -1.23 10.52
N PHE A 5 0.67 -1.24 11.01
CA PHE A 5 0.17 -0.24 11.96
C PHE A 5 0.81 -0.41 13.35
N SER A 6 0.89 -1.66 13.82
CA SER A 6 1.60 -2.01 15.05
C SER A 6 3.09 -1.63 14.95
N MET A 7 3.74 -1.92 13.81
CA MET A 7 5.16 -1.56 13.61
C MET A 7 5.40 -0.06 13.68
N ILE A 8 4.51 0.77 13.13
CA ILE A 8 4.61 2.23 13.21
C ILE A 8 4.50 2.72 14.65
N SER A 9 3.59 2.13 15.43
CA SER A 9 3.40 2.50 16.84
C SER A 9 4.70 2.33 17.66
N LEU A 10 5.50 1.31 17.35
CA LEU A 10 6.82 1.14 17.96
C LEU A 10 7.83 2.20 17.51
N VAL A 11 7.82 2.58 16.23
CA VAL A 11 8.69 3.65 15.72
C VAL A 11 8.35 4.98 16.40
N GLN A 12 7.06 5.30 16.56
CA GLN A 12 6.61 6.49 17.30
C GLN A 12 7.03 6.45 18.78
N ALA A 13 7.01 5.28 19.41
CA ALA A 13 7.49 5.08 20.77
C ALA A 13 9.02 5.09 20.91
N GLY A 14 9.77 5.33 19.82
CA GLY A 14 11.23 5.42 19.83
C GLY A 14 11.96 4.08 19.92
N VAL A 15 11.28 2.96 19.66
CA VAL A 15 11.84 1.61 19.79
C VAL A 15 12.83 1.28 18.64
N GLY A 16 12.71 1.95 17.49
CA GLY A 16 13.63 1.76 16.38
C GLY A 16 13.11 2.28 15.05
N PHE A 17 13.55 1.64 13.95
CA PHE A 17 13.20 2.00 12.58
C PHE A 17 12.49 0.83 11.88
N ALA A 18 11.63 1.15 10.90
CA ALA A 18 10.94 0.17 10.10
C ALA A 18 10.90 0.59 8.62
N LEU A 19 10.76 -0.40 7.72
CA LEU A 19 10.48 -0.15 6.32
C LEU A 19 8.98 -0.03 6.10
N LEU A 20 8.58 1.00 5.34
CA LEU A 20 7.19 1.29 5.05
C LEU A 20 6.93 1.40 3.55
N PRO A 21 5.80 0.86 3.05
CA PRO A 21 5.35 1.14 1.70
C PRO A 21 5.13 2.65 1.54
N GLY A 22 5.69 3.25 0.50
CA GLY A 22 5.60 4.71 0.26
C GLY A 22 4.16 5.24 0.19
N ARG A 23 3.18 4.39 -0.16
CA ARG A 23 1.75 4.71 -0.13
C ARG A 23 1.22 5.13 1.25
N MET A 24 1.90 4.73 2.33
CA MET A 24 1.52 5.11 3.70
C MET A 24 1.97 6.52 4.08
N LYS A 25 2.79 7.20 3.24
CA LYS A 25 3.34 8.52 3.53
C LYS A 25 2.26 9.54 3.92
N LYS A 26 1.19 9.64 3.14
CA LYS A 26 0.10 10.60 3.39
C LYS A 26 -0.60 10.39 4.73
N VAL A 27 -0.52 9.18 5.30
CA VAL A 27 -1.18 8.84 6.56
C VAL A 27 -0.32 9.22 7.75
N TYR A 28 1.01 9.08 7.65
CA TYR A 28 1.92 9.19 8.79
C TYR A 28 3.00 10.27 8.68
N GLU A 29 2.93 11.14 7.66
CA GLU A 29 3.93 12.20 7.47
C GLU A 29 4.06 13.17 8.63
N LYS A 30 3.03 13.27 9.50
CA LYS A 30 3.04 14.11 10.71
C LYS A 30 3.56 13.38 11.94
N ASP A 31 3.58 12.06 11.90
CA ASP A 31 3.77 11.19 13.05
C ASP A 31 5.19 10.61 13.12
N VAL A 32 5.82 10.40 11.96
CA VAL A 32 7.15 9.83 11.84
C VAL A 32 7.95 10.52 10.75
N GLN A 33 9.27 10.56 10.92
CA GLN A 33 10.17 10.98 9.86
C GLN A 33 10.29 9.89 8.80
N LEU A 34 10.00 10.25 7.54
CA LEU A 34 10.08 9.32 6.42
C LEU A 34 11.30 9.65 5.54
N LEU A 35 12.21 8.68 5.46
CA LEU A 35 13.40 8.75 4.60
C LEU A 35 13.22 7.84 3.39
N LYS A 36 13.47 8.38 2.19
CA LYS A 36 13.43 7.59 0.96
C LYS A 36 14.68 6.70 0.90
N LEU A 37 14.47 5.40 0.70
CA LEU A 37 15.58 4.46 0.49
C LEU A 37 16.37 4.81 -0.78
N ALA A 38 17.67 4.53 -0.77
CA ALA A 38 18.49 4.63 -1.98
C ALA A 38 17.92 3.74 -3.09
N GLU A 39 18.15 4.14 -4.34
CA GLU A 39 17.61 3.49 -5.54
C GLU A 39 17.73 1.95 -5.56
N PRO A 40 18.88 1.32 -5.24
CA PRO A 40 19.00 -0.14 -5.27
C PRO A 40 18.18 -0.87 -4.20
N TYR A 41 17.66 -0.16 -3.19
CA TYR A 41 16.86 -0.72 -2.10
C TYR A 41 15.37 -0.39 -2.22
N GLN A 42 14.94 0.28 -3.29
CA GLN A 42 13.52 0.55 -3.51
C GLN A 42 12.80 -0.71 -4.02
N MET A 43 11.71 -1.08 -3.35
CA MET A 43 10.86 -2.20 -3.74
C MET A 43 9.53 -1.70 -4.31
N ARG A 44 9.11 -2.28 -5.44
CA ARG A 44 7.77 -2.08 -6.01
C ARG A 44 6.88 -3.25 -5.63
N GLN A 45 5.77 -2.97 -4.94
CA GLN A 45 4.75 -3.97 -4.62
C GLN A 45 3.60 -3.90 -5.63
N LEU A 46 3.24 -5.05 -6.21
CA LEU A 46 2.03 -5.19 -7.03
C LEU A 46 0.86 -5.58 -6.12
N ILE A 47 -0.22 -4.80 -6.16
CA ILE A 47 -1.47 -5.08 -5.45
C ILE A 47 -2.52 -5.47 -6.49
N SER A 48 -3.21 -6.59 -6.27
CA SER A 48 -4.17 -7.17 -7.21
C SER A 48 -5.49 -7.51 -6.51
N ILE A 49 -6.58 -7.40 -7.25
CA ILE A 49 -7.88 -7.94 -6.87
C ILE A 49 -7.97 -9.34 -7.47
N VAL A 50 -8.22 -10.35 -6.63
CA VAL A 50 -8.31 -11.75 -7.04
C VAL A 50 -9.72 -12.25 -6.74
N TYR A 51 -10.36 -12.84 -7.74
CA TYR A 51 -11.67 -13.45 -7.63
C TYR A 51 -11.71 -14.74 -8.43
N SER A 52 -12.67 -15.62 -8.11
CA SER A 52 -12.79 -16.90 -8.81
C SER A 52 -13.25 -16.71 -10.25
N HIS A 53 -12.65 -17.47 -11.17
CA HIS A 53 -12.90 -17.35 -12.61
C HIS A 53 -14.39 -17.51 -12.97
N HIS A 54 -15.13 -18.38 -12.29
CA HIS A 54 -16.57 -18.55 -12.54
C HIS A 54 -17.42 -17.30 -12.26
N ARG A 55 -16.88 -16.33 -11.49
CA ARG A 55 -17.53 -15.05 -11.19
C ARG A 55 -17.02 -13.90 -12.05
N GLU A 56 -16.23 -14.15 -13.09
CA GLU A 56 -15.65 -13.07 -13.89
C GLU A 56 -16.68 -12.13 -14.54
N ARG A 57 -17.91 -12.60 -14.75
CA ARG A 57 -19.04 -11.82 -15.32
C ARG A 57 -20.00 -11.26 -14.27
N ASP A 58 -19.70 -11.48 -12.99
CA ASP A 58 -20.44 -10.89 -11.89
C ASP A 58 -20.34 -9.36 -11.96
N ALA A 59 -21.49 -8.68 -11.98
CA ALA A 59 -21.55 -7.25 -12.22
C ALA A 59 -20.81 -6.44 -11.15
N ASP A 60 -20.88 -6.85 -9.89
CA ASP A 60 -20.23 -6.16 -8.77
C ASP A 60 -18.71 -6.32 -8.85
N LEU A 61 -18.23 -7.51 -9.21
CA LEU A 61 -16.79 -7.75 -9.42
C LEU A 61 -16.24 -6.99 -10.62
N LEU A 62 -17.02 -6.89 -11.71
CA LEU A 62 -16.64 -6.10 -12.88
C LEU A 62 -16.56 -4.61 -12.55
N ALA A 63 -17.53 -4.08 -11.79
CA ALA A 63 -17.53 -2.70 -11.33
C ALA A 63 -16.32 -2.42 -10.42
N LEU A 64 -16.05 -3.29 -9.44
CA LEU A 64 -14.90 -3.18 -8.56
C LEU A 64 -13.57 -3.22 -9.33
N ALA A 65 -13.43 -4.13 -10.29
CA ALA A 65 -12.23 -4.23 -11.12
C ALA A 65 -12.06 -3.00 -12.03
N ALA A 66 -13.15 -2.43 -12.54
CA ALA A 66 -13.13 -1.20 -13.31
C ALA A 66 -12.64 -0.01 -12.47
N GLU A 67 -13.20 0.17 -11.27
CA GLU A 67 -12.78 1.21 -10.33
C GLU A 67 -11.31 1.02 -9.93
N GLY A 68 -10.89 -0.20 -9.61
CA GLY A 68 -9.50 -0.52 -9.30
C GLY A 68 -8.53 -0.16 -10.44
N ARG A 69 -8.92 -0.40 -11.70
CA ARG A 69 -8.13 0.02 -12.88
C ARG A 69 -8.08 1.54 -13.03
N MET A 70 -9.19 2.24 -12.80
CA MET A 70 -9.22 3.70 -12.84
C MET A 70 -8.34 4.30 -11.74
N TYR A 71 -8.45 3.79 -10.52
CA TYR A 71 -7.60 4.17 -9.41
C TYR A 71 -6.12 3.95 -9.71
N ALA A 72 -5.72 2.74 -10.15
CA ALA A 72 -4.33 2.44 -10.50
C ALA A 72 -3.76 3.38 -11.59
N ARG A 73 -4.58 3.77 -12.57
CA ARG A 73 -4.19 4.76 -13.60
C ARG A 73 -4.00 6.15 -13.02
N SER A 74 -4.79 6.55 -12.03
CA SER A 74 -4.68 7.88 -11.40
C SER A 74 -3.38 8.06 -10.61
N ILE A 75 -2.83 6.99 -10.05
CA ILE A 75 -1.60 7.01 -9.24
C ILE A 75 -0.34 7.04 -10.11
N ASN A 76 -0.44 6.60 -11.38
CA ASN A 76 0.66 6.58 -12.35
C ASN A 76 0.73 7.84 -13.25
N ARG A 77 -0.18 8.80 -13.06
CA ARG A 77 -0.12 10.12 -13.69
C ARG A 77 0.67 11.08 -12.80
#